data_AF-A0A8X6LIJ7-F1
#
_entry.id   AF-A0A8X6LIJ7-F1
#
_cell.length_a   1.000
_cell.length_b   1.000
_cell.length_c   1.000
_cell.angle_alpha   90.00
_cell.angle_beta   90.00
_cell.angle_gamma   90.00
#
_symmetry.space_group_name_H-M   'P 1'
#
loop_
_entity.id
_entity.type
_entity.pdbx_description
1 polymer ?
#
loop_
_entity_poly.entity_id
_entity_poly.type
_entity_poly.pdbx_seq_one_letter_code
_entity_poly.pdbx_strand_id
1 'polypeptide(L)'
;MIKCEKKIPSREELWLHGCAKTTETIRRAIQNSKESIAKLSKYYNLNPKTIVKWKKRLFARDADMGPKHARSTVLTLEEEAVIVAFRKHTLLPLDDCLYALQTSIPHF
;
A
#
# COMPACT_ATOMS: atom_id res chain seq x y z
N MET A 1 14.93 30.62 11.46
CA MET A 1 13.89 29.86 12.19
C MET A 1 12.83 29.45 11.19
N ILE A 2 12.86 28.21 10.72
CA ILE A 2 11.86 27.70 9.77
C ILE A 2 10.67 27.22 10.59
N LYS A 3 9.51 27.85 10.35
CA LYS A 3 8.25 27.57 11.02
C LYS A 3 7.89 26.10 10.82
N CYS A 4 7.87 25.33 11.89
CA CYS A 4 7.39 23.95 11.89
C CYS A 4 5.86 23.97 11.94
N GLU A 5 5.23 24.23 10.80
CA GLU A 5 3.81 23.96 10.65
C GLU A 5 3.65 22.43 10.58
N LYS A 6 3.13 21.86 11.67
CA LYS A 6 2.75 20.44 11.75
C LYS A 6 1.61 20.19 10.76
N LYS A 7 1.98 19.87 9.53
CA LYS A 7 1.04 19.42 8.50
C LYS A 7 0.43 18.10 8.97
N ILE A 8 -0.89 18.07 9.13
CA ILE A 8 -1.63 16.85 9.45
C ILE A 8 -1.39 15.87 8.29
N PRO A 9 -0.86 14.67 8.57
CA PRO A 9 -0.46 13.76 7.52
C PRO A 9 -1.66 13.26 6.71
N SER A 10 -1.52 13.18 5.39
CA SER A 10 -2.58 12.61 4.53
C SER A 10 -2.75 11.12 4.83
N ARG A 11 -3.91 10.52 4.50
CA ARG A 11 -4.23 9.10 4.75
C ARG A 11 -3.20 8.10 4.21
N GLU A 12 -2.33 8.52 3.29
CA GLU A 12 -1.26 7.75 2.66
C GLU A 12 0.02 7.66 3.55
N GLU A 13 0.19 8.55 4.52
CA GLU A 13 1.39 8.62 5.38
C GLU A 13 1.32 7.70 6.61
N LEU A 14 0.21 7.00 6.82
CA LEU A 14 -0.10 6.31 8.08
C LEU A 14 0.51 4.89 8.25
N TRP A 15 1.23 4.35 7.27
CA TRP A 15 1.88 3.03 7.44
C TRP A 15 3.26 2.91 6.78
N LEU A 16 4.06 3.98 6.80
CA LEU A 16 5.45 3.90 6.38
C LEU A 16 6.29 3.31 7.51
N HIS A 17 6.86 2.13 7.27
CA HIS A 17 7.80 1.52 8.22
C HIS A 17 9.00 2.46 8.44
N GLY A 18 9.37 2.72 9.70
CA GLY A 18 10.42 3.70 10.05
C GLY A 18 11.78 3.43 9.40
N CYS A 19 12.08 2.19 9.03
CA CYS A 19 13.32 1.82 8.33
C CYS A 19 13.24 1.86 6.80
N ALA A 20 12.11 2.25 6.21
CA ALA A 20 11.93 2.31 4.76
C ALA A 20 12.76 3.47 4.15
N LYS A 21 13.88 3.13 3.51
CA LYS A 21 14.79 4.13 2.92
C LYS A 21 14.32 4.73 1.58
N THR A 22 13.38 4.07 0.90
CA THR A 22 12.81 4.56 -0.37
C THR A 22 11.34 4.85 -0.20
N THR A 23 11.04 5.88 0.60
CA THR A 23 9.70 6.43 0.74
C THR A 23 9.23 7.06 -0.58
N GLU A 24 7.92 7.28 -0.70
CA GLU A 24 7.36 7.99 -1.85
C GLU A 24 7.99 9.37 -2.04
N THR A 25 8.24 10.10 -0.96
CA THR A 25 8.88 11.42 -0.98
C THR A 25 10.26 11.39 -1.63
N ILE A 26 11.10 10.41 -1.27
CA ILE A 26 12.44 10.22 -1.86
C ILE A 26 12.33 9.82 -3.33
N ARG A 27 11.39 8.97 -3.70
CA ARG A 27 11.17 8.54 -5.10
C ARG A 27 10.74 9.71 -5.99
N ARG A 28 9.83 10.57 -5.52
CA ARG A 28 9.42 11.81 -6.21
C ARG A 28 10.60 12.78 -6.37
N ALA A 29 11.41 12.94 -5.32
CA ALA A 29 12.61 13.79 -5.37
C ALA A 29 13.62 13.29 -6.41
N ILE A 30 13.81 11.96 -6.52
CA ILE A 30 14.67 11.36 -7.55
C ILE A 30 14.12 11.62 -8.95
N GLN A 31 12.82 11.46 -9.18
CA GLN A 31 12.18 11.68 -10.48
C GLN A 31 12.31 13.13 -10.96
N ASN A 32 12.10 14.10 -10.08
CA ASN A 32 12.14 15.53 -10.42
C ASN A 32 13.57 16.07 -10.59
N SER A 33 14.58 15.33 -10.14
CA SER A 33 15.97 15.79 -10.16
C SER A 33 16.64 15.63 -11.54
N LYS A 34 17.29 16.70 -12.01
CA LYS A 34 18.16 16.69 -13.21
C LYS A 34 19.59 16.23 -12.92
N GLU A 35 19.91 16.01 -11.65
CA GLU A 35 21.24 15.63 -11.16
C GLU A 35 21.69 14.26 -11.68
N SER A 36 23.01 14.04 -11.66
CA SER A 36 23.61 12.78 -12.07
C SER A 36 23.24 11.64 -11.09
N ILE A 37 23.18 10.42 -11.62
CA ILE A 37 22.88 9.21 -10.82
C ILE A 37 23.88 9.05 -9.67
N ALA A 38 25.16 9.34 -9.92
CA ALA A 38 26.23 9.23 -8.92
C ALA A 38 26.02 10.20 -7.74
N LYS A 39 25.60 11.44 -8.02
CA LYS A 39 25.34 12.45 -6.98
C LYS A 39 24.13 12.07 -6.12
N LEU A 40 23.04 11.62 -6.75
CA LEU A 40 21.83 11.16 -6.04
C LEU A 40 22.09 9.90 -5.21
N SER A 41 22.88 8.97 -5.74
CA SER A 41 23.26 7.74 -5.05
C SER A 41 24.04 8.05 -3.76
N LYS A 42 25.01 8.97 -3.81
CA LYS A 42 25.76 9.42 -2.63
C LYS A 42 24.86 10.16 -1.63
N TYR A 43 24.05 11.10 -2.10
CA TYR A 43 23.20 11.92 -1.23
C TYR A 43 22.17 11.10 -0.44
N TYR A 44 21.44 10.21 -1.12
CA TYR A 44 20.44 9.36 -0.49
C TYR A 44 21.02 8.05 0.07
N ASN A 45 22.31 7.80 -0.11
CA ASN A 45 22.97 6.52 0.21
C ASN A 45 22.17 5.31 -0.33
N LEU A 46 21.83 5.38 -1.61
CA LEU A 46 21.05 4.38 -2.35
C LEU A 46 21.89 3.75 -3.45
N ASN A 47 21.63 2.48 -3.76
CA ASN A 47 22.25 1.82 -4.90
C ASN A 47 21.95 2.62 -6.21
N PRO A 48 22.96 2.93 -7.04
CA PRO A 48 22.76 3.58 -8.33
C PRO A 48 21.66 2.93 -9.20
N LYS A 49 21.51 1.60 -9.15
CA LYS A 49 20.45 0.86 -9.87
C LYS A 49 19.04 1.29 -9.41
N THR A 50 18.88 1.57 -8.12
CA THR A 50 17.62 2.05 -7.53
C THR A 50 17.29 3.46 -8.03
N ILE A 51 18.29 4.34 -8.11
CA ILE A 51 18.12 5.70 -8.66
C ILE A 51 17.69 5.63 -10.13
N VAL A 52 18.37 4.82 -10.95
CA VAL A 52 18.02 4.60 -12.36
C VAL A 52 16.60 4.06 -12.50
N LYS A 53 16.23 3.06 -11.70
CA LYS A 53 14.89 2.49 -11.67
C LYS A 53 13.83 3.55 -11.40
N TRP A 54 13.99 4.36 -10.36
CA TRP A 54 13.00 5.38 -9.99
C TRP A 54 12.96 6.56 -10.97
N LYS A 55 14.09 6.95 -11.56
CA LYS A 55 14.14 8.01 -12.58
C LYS A 55 13.41 7.62 -13.88
N LYS A 56 13.36 6.32 -14.21
CA LYS A 56 12.63 5.78 -15.39
C LYS A 56 11.14 5.51 -15.14
N ARG A 57 10.70 5.40 -13.89
CA ARG A 57 9.30 5.09 -13.57
C ARG A 57 8.42 6.33 -13.74
N LEU A 58 7.16 6.10 -14.14
CA LEU A 58 6.16 7.16 -14.30
C LEU A 58 5.46 7.54 -12.98
N PHE A 59 5.52 6.67 -11.97
CA PHE A 59 4.83 6.87 -10.68
C PHE A 59 5.75 6.55 -9.50
N ALA A 60 5.49 7.20 -8.36
CA ALA A 60 6.27 7.07 -7.12
C ALA A 60 5.57 6.25 -6.03
N ARG A 61 4.23 6.24 -6.05
CA ARG A 61 3.39 5.45 -5.14
C ARG A 61 3.63 3.96 -5.33
N ASP A 62 3.39 3.18 -4.29
CA ASP A 62 3.33 1.73 -4.46
C ASP A 62 2.09 1.36 -5.27
N ALA A 63 2.26 0.42 -6.19
CA ALA A 63 1.15 -0.11 -6.97
C ALA A 63 0.37 -1.10 -6.09
N ASP A 64 -0.93 -1.18 -6.32
CA ASP A 64 -1.77 -2.14 -5.61
C ASP A 64 -1.25 -3.55 -5.88
N MET A 65 -0.96 -4.26 -4.80
CA MET A 65 -0.47 -5.63 -4.85
C MET A 65 -1.68 -6.56 -4.85
N GLY A 66 -1.89 -7.31 -5.94
CA GLY A 66 -2.97 -8.28 -6.03
C GLY A 66 -3.70 -8.28 -7.38
N PRO A 67 -4.82 -9.02 -7.47
CA PRO A 67 -5.64 -9.05 -8.68
C PRO A 67 -6.25 -7.66 -8.93
N LYS A 68 -6.38 -7.29 -10.22
CA LYS A 68 -7.00 -6.01 -10.64
C LYS A 68 -8.43 -5.86 -10.12
N HIS A 69 -9.14 -6.98 -9.98
CA HIS A 69 -10.46 -7.05 -9.38
C HIS A 69 -10.33 -7.90 -8.12
N ALA A 70 -10.33 -7.26 -6.96
CA ALA A 70 -10.33 -7.95 -5.68
C ALA A 70 -11.72 -8.56 -5.44
N ARG A 71 -11.89 -9.83 -5.82
CA ARG A 71 -13.10 -10.61 -5.61
C ARG A 71 -12.76 -12.08 -5.43
N SER A 72 -13.66 -12.83 -4.79
CA SER A 72 -13.53 -14.28 -4.72
C SER A 72 -13.72 -14.92 -6.11
N THR A 73 -12.99 -16.00 -6.38
CA THR A 73 -13.19 -16.85 -7.56
C THR A 73 -14.22 -17.95 -7.32
N VAL A 74 -14.59 -18.20 -6.06
CA VAL A 74 -15.50 -19.28 -5.65
C VAL A 74 -16.88 -18.75 -5.31
N LEU A 75 -16.96 -17.55 -4.73
CA LEU A 75 -18.21 -16.96 -4.26
C LEU A 75 -18.89 -16.11 -5.31
N THR A 76 -20.22 -16.07 -5.23
CA THR A 76 -21.03 -15.08 -5.94
C THR A 76 -20.84 -13.68 -5.34
N LEU A 77 -21.25 -12.65 -6.08
CA LEU A 77 -21.15 -11.26 -5.61
C LEU A 77 -21.98 -11.00 -4.35
N GLU A 78 -23.13 -11.66 -4.24
CA GLU A 78 -24.06 -11.52 -3.13
C GLU A 78 -23.51 -12.17 -1.85
N GLU A 79 -22.98 -13.39 -1.97
CA GLU A 79 -22.31 -14.10 -0.87
C GLU A 79 -21.11 -13.30 -0.35
N GLU A 80 -20.24 -12.82 -1.25
CA GLU A 80 -19.10 -11.98 -0.88
C GLU A 80 -19.55 -10.71 -0.13
N ALA A 81 -20.61 -10.06 -0.59
CA ALA A 81 -21.17 -8.88 0.07
C ALA A 81 -21.68 -9.19 1.49
N VAL A 82 -22.37 -10.33 1.67
CA VAL A 82 -22.85 -10.78 2.98
C VAL A 82 -21.68 -11.06 3.92
N ILE A 83 -20.64 -11.77 3.47
CA ILE A 83 -19.46 -12.08 4.29
C ILE A 83 -18.71 -10.80 4.69
N VAL A 84 -18.51 -9.87 3.75
CA VAL A 84 -17.84 -8.59 4.02
C VAL A 84 -18.65 -7.75 5.01
N ALA A 85 -19.98 -7.70 4.87
CA ALA A 85 -20.85 -7.02 5.81
C ALA A 85 -20.78 -7.67 7.20
N PHE A 86 -20.92 -8.99 7.26
CA PHE A 86 -20.85 -9.76 8.51
C PHE A 86 -19.54 -9.46 9.26
N ARG A 87 -18.39 -9.61 8.60
CA ARG A 87 -17.06 -9.36 9.19
C ARG A 87 -16.89 -7.93 9.70
N LYS A 88 -17.48 -6.94 9.03
CA LYS A 88 -17.42 -5.53 9.45
C LYS A 88 -18.30 -5.24 10.67
N HIS A 89 -19.37 -6.00 10.88
CA HIS A 89 -20.39 -5.71 11.89
C HIS A 89 -20.28 -6.56 13.15
N THR A 90 -19.83 -7.80 13.07
CA THR A 90 -19.87 -8.74 14.21
C THR A 90 -18.64 -8.68 15.10
N LEU A 91 -17.51 -8.16 14.60
CA LEU A 91 -16.22 -8.10 15.31
C LEU A 91 -15.77 -9.45 15.90
N LEU A 92 -16.31 -10.56 15.40
CA LEU A 92 -15.94 -11.90 15.82
C LEU A 92 -14.54 -12.26 15.30
N PRO A 93 -13.82 -13.17 15.97
CA PRO A 93 -12.67 -13.85 15.40
C PRO A 93 -13.00 -14.48 14.03
N LEU A 94 -11.97 -14.65 13.20
CA LEU A 94 -12.17 -15.15 11.83
C LEU A 94 -12.76 -16.57 11.82
N ASP A 95 -12.31 -17.42 12.73
CA ASP A 95 -12.76 -18.81 12.84
C ASP A 95 -14.26 -18.88 13.22
N ASP A 96 -14.70 -18.00 14.12
CA ASP A 96 -16.11 -17.90 14.52
C ASP A 96 -16.97 -17.35 13.37
N CYS A 97 -16.46 -16.39 12.60
CA CYS A 97 -17.14 -15.92 11.39
C CYS A 97 -17.33 -17.04 10.36
N LEU A 98 -16.31 -17.89 10.17
CA LEU A 98 -16.37 -19.02 9.26
C LEU A 98 -17.47 -19.99 9.68
N TYR A 99 -17.47 -20.41 10.95
CA TYR A 99 -18.46 -21.36 11.45
C TYR A 99 -19.90 -20.82 11.36
N ALA A 100 -20.09 -19.53 11.68
CA ALA A 100 -21.40 -18.89 11.60
C ALA A 100 -21.96 -18.80 10.16
N LEU A 101 -21.08 -18.66 9.15
CA LEU A 101 -21.47 -18.45 7.76
C LEU A 101 -21.53 -19.76 6.96
N GLN A 102 -20.82 -20.80 7.38
CA GLN A 102 -20.75 -22.10 6.69
C GLN A 102 -22.13 -22.75 6.55
N THR A 103 -23.04 -22.53 7.49
CA THR A 103 -24.42 -23.04 7.42
C THR A 103 -25.25 -22.38 6.31
N SER A 104 -24.96 -21.13 5.99
CA SER A 104 -25.66 -20.35 4.96
C SER A 104 -24.96 -20.35 3.60
N ILE A 105 -23.63 -20.49 3.60
CA ILE A 105 -22.77 -20.43 2.41
C ILE A 105 -21.80 -21.63 2.51
N PRO A 106 -22.20 -22.82 2.04
CA PRO A 106 -21.45 -24.05 2.26
C PRO A 106 -20.14 -24.15 1.47
N HIS A 107 -19.97 -23.28 0.47
CA HIS A 107 -18.77 -23.22 -0.37
C HIS A 107 -17.79 -22.11 0.05
N PHE A 108 -18.06 -21.45 1.18
CA PHE A 108 -17.20 -20.41 1.77
C PHE A 108 -16.04 -21.00 2.56
#